data_AF-A0A834DEL4-F1
#
_entry.id   AF-A0A834DEL4-F1
#
_cell.length_a   1.000
_cell.length_b   1.000
_cell.length_c   1.000
_cell.angle_alpha   90.00
_cell.angle_beta   90.00
_cell.angle_gamma   90.00
#
_symmetry.space_group_name_H-M   'P 1'
#
loop_
_entity.id
_entity.type
_entity.pdbx_description
1 polymer ?
#
loop_
_entity_poly.entity_id
_entity_poly.type
_entity_poly.pdbx_seq_one_letter_code
_entity_poly.pdbx_strand_id
1 'polypeptide(L)'
;MATVGASGNDGKGQGLETPVTYFRLEEVAQRNTSKETWLVIHGRVYDITRFLNEHPGGEEVLLEQAGADASESFEDVGHSSDAREMLKQYYIGDVHPLLDVLDFPHCRRCPPRFPVPLLLHAGEQILLRRPC
;
A
#
# COMPACT_ATOMS: atom_id res chain seq x y z
N MET A 1 -40.93 14.50 43.45
CA MET A 1 -40.17 14.81 42.21
C MET A 1 -39.83 13.49 41.56
N ALA A 2 -40.23 13.31 40.29
CA ALA A 2 -40.42 12.02 39.64
C ALA A 2 -39.12 11.31 39.22
N THR A 3 -39.21 9.99 39.34
CA THR A 3 -38.52 8.83 38.73
C THR A 3 -37.44 8.99 37.65
N VAL A 4 -36.46 8.08 37.77
CA VAL A 4 -35.48 7.54 36.81
C VAL A 4 -35.95 7.38 35.34
N GLY A 5 -34.99 7.49 34.42
CA GLY A 5 -34.99 6.96 33.05
C GLY A 5 -33.67 7.32 32.36
N ALA A 6 -32.67 6.43 32.31
CA ALA A 6 -32.45 5.41 31.28
C ALA A 6 -32.26 6.00 29.87
N SER A 7 -31.07 5.79 29.29
CA SER A 7 -30.89 5.12 28.00
C SER A 7 -29.47 5.36 27.50
N GLY A 8 -28.68 4.28 27.45
CA GLY A 8 -27.36 4.27 26.85
C GLY A 8 -27.42 4.13 25.34
N ASN A 9 -26.25 4.26 24.71
CA ASN A 9 -25.95 3.65 23.43
C ASN A 9 -24.44 3.62 23.23
N ASP A 10 -23.87 2.44 23.44
CA ASP A 10 -22.57 2.04 22.93
C ASP A 10 -22.50 2.38 21.44
N GLY A 11 -21.61 3.31 21.08
CA GLY A 11 -21.26 3.63 19.71
C GLY A 11 -20.52 2.46 19.08
N LYS A 12 -21.27 1.40 18.76
CA LYS A 12 -20.82 0.27 17.95
C LYS A 12 -20.33 0.84 16.62
N GLY A 13 -19.02 0.73 16.39
CA GLY A 13 -18.34 1.15 15.17
C GLY A 13 -19.12 0.68 13.95
N GLN A 14 -19.54 1.63 13.13
CA GLN A 14 -20.19 1.39 11.87
C GLN A 14 -19.13 0.86 10.90
N GLY A 15 -18.91 -0.45 10.90
CA GLY A 15 -18.24 -1.12 9.80
C GLY A 15 -19.13 -0.98 8.57
N LEU A 16 -18.79 -0.04 7.69
CA LEU A 16 -19.37 0.04 6.35
C LEU A 16 -19.18 -1.32 5.68
N GLU A 17 -20.28 -2.04 5.47
CA GLU A 17 -20.34 -3.18 4.56
C GLU A 17 -20.29 -2.66 3.12
N THR A 18 -19.11 -2.26 2.66
CA THR A 18 -18.88 -2.09 1.22
C THR A 18 -18.83 -3.48 0.57
N PRO A 19 -19.38 -3.65 -0.64
CA PRO A 19 -19.25 -4.91 -1.38
C PRO A 19 -17.76 -5.17 -1.62
N VAL A 20 -17.18 -6.10 -0.86
CA VAL A 20 -15.78 -6.46 -0.95
C VAL A 20 -15.53 -7.13 -2.29
N THR A 21 -14.77 -6.46 -3.15
CA THR A 21 -14.28 -7.03 -4.41
C THR A 21 -12.98 -7.76 -4.12
N TYR A 22 -12.83 -8.98 -4.63
CA TYR A 22 -11.61 -9.75 -4.45
C TYR A 22 -10.69 -9.59 -5.66
N PHE A 23 -9.44 -9.21 -5.42
CA PHE A 23 -8.41 -9.08 -6.44
C PHE A 23 -7.34 -10.16 -6.28
N ARG A 24 -6.73 -10.60 -7.37
CA ARG A 24 -5.57 -11.49 -7.31
C ARG A 24 -4.28 -10.67 -7.23
N LEU A 25 -3.27 -11.19 -6.53
CA LEU A 25 -1.96 -10.53 -6.47
C LEU A 25 -1.34 -10.32 -7.86
N GLU A 26 -1.56 -11.24 -8.81
CA GLU A 26 -1.13 -11.08 -10.21
C GLU A 26 -1.76 -9.85 -10.89
N GLU A 27 -3.01 -9.52 -10.57
CA GLU A 27 -3.72 -8.37 -11.13
C GLU A 27 -3.18 -7.09 -10.47
N VAL A 28 -3.04 -7.11 -9.14
CA VAL A 28 -2.49 -5.98 -8.38
C VAL A 28 -1.06 -5.66 -8.85
N ALA A 29 -0.21 -6.66 -9.07
CA ALA A 29 1.15 -6.51 -9.57
C ALA A 29 1.23 -5.90 -10.98
N GLN A 30 0.20 -6.09 -11.81
CA GLN A 30 0.11 -5.45 -13.13
C GLN A 30 -0.37 -4.00 -13.04
N ARG A 31 -0.95 -3.57 -11.91
CA ARG A 31 -1.40 -2.18 -11.66
C ARG A 31 -0.33 -1.37 -10.92
N ASN A 32 0.80 -1.18 -11.61
CA ASN A 32 1.93 -0.38 -11.16
C ASN A 32 2.17 0.87 -12.04
N THR A 33 1.14 1.33 -12.75
CA THR A 33 1.27 2.46 -13.68
C THR A 33 0.94 3.76 -12.96
N SER A 34 1.55 4.88 -13.36
CA SER A 34 1.31 6.22 -12.79
C SER A 34 -0.16 6.69 -12.80
N LYS A 35 -1.04 5.99 -13.53
CA LYS A 35 -2.48 6.26 -13.61
C LYS A 35 -3.34 5.31 -12.77
N GLU A 36 -2.78 4.19 -12.33
CA GLU A 36 -3.45 3.12 -11.59
C GLU A 36 -2.39 2.44 -10.72
N THR A 37 -2.23 2.97 -9.51
CA THR A 37 -1.29 2.45 -8.50
C THR A 37 -2.07 1.83 -7.36
N TRP A 38 -1.98 0.51 -7.28
CA TRP A 38 -2.62 -0.25 -6.21
C TRP A 38 -1.60 -0.70 -5.18
N LEU A 39 -1.99 -0.64 -3.92
CA LEU A 39 -1.16 -1.01 -2.80
C LEU A 39 -1.88 -2.05 -1.95
N VAL A 40 -1.17 -3.08 -1.50
CA VAL A 40 -1.75 -4.05 -0.55
C VAL A 40 -1.20 -3.76 0.84
N ILE A 41 -2.10 -3.59 1.82
CA ILE A 41 -1.73 -3.42 3.23
C ILE A 41 -2.63 -4.36 4.05
N HIS A 42 -2.02 -5.24 4.84
CA HIS A 42 -2.71 -6.26 5.65
C HIS A 42 -3.76 -7.06 4.86
N GLY A 43 -3.43 -7.45 3.62
CA GLY A 43 -4.33 -8.21 2.74
C GLY A 43 -5.48 -7.41 2.12
N ARG A 44 -5.50 -6.08 2.28
CA ARG A 44 -6.50 -5.18 1.68
C ARG A 44 -5.86 -4.40 0.54
N VAL A 45 -6.60 -4.22 -0.55
CA VAL A 45 -6.16 -3.46 -1.73
C VAL A 45 -6.68 -2.03 -1.65
N TYR A 46 -5.78 -1.08 -1.86
CA TYR A 46 -6.02 0.35 -1.81
C TYR A 46 -5.63 1.01 -3.14
N ASP A 47 -6.51 1.83 -3.69
CA ASP A 47 -6.20 2.67 -4.85
C ASP A 47 -5.64 4.02 -4.38
N ILE A 48 -4.32 4.14 -4.38
CA ILE A 48 -3.62 5.35 -3.93
C ILE A 48 -3.24 6.26 -5.10
N THR A 49 -3.71 5.97 -6.30
CA THR A 49 -3.45 6.73 -7.54
C THR A 49 -3.57 8.24 -7.35
N ARG A 50 -4.65 8.69 -6.70
CA ARG A 50 -4.89 10.13 -6.45
C ARG A 50 -4.11 10.68 -5.26
N PHE A 51 -3.64 9.79 -4.39
CA PHE A 51 -2.91 10.13 -3.18
C PHE A 51 -1.39 10.20 -3.38
N LEU A 52 -0.87 9.72 -4.52
CA LEU A 52 0.56 9.73 -4.84
C LEU A 52 1.22 11.11 -4.64
N ASN A 53 0.57 12.17 -5.13
CA ASN A 53 1.10 13.55 -5.05
C ASN A 53 0.77 14.24 -3.71
N GLU A 54 -0.24 13.75 -2.99
CA GLU A 54 -0.64 14.29 -1.68
C GLU A 54 0.13 13.65 -0.53
N HIS A 55 0.88 12.57 -0.81
CA HIS A 55 1.65 11.86 0.19
C HIS A 55 2.87 12.69 0.65
N PRO A 56 2.95 13.08 1.94
CA PRO A 56 4.05 13.89 2.45
C PRO A 56 5.43 13.20 2.40
N GLY A 57 5.46 11.87 2.22
CA GLY A 57 6.68 11.09 1.99
C GLY A 57 7.10 10.96 0.52
N GLY A 58 6.35 11.55 -0.41
CA GLY A 58 6.58 11.46 -1.86
C GLY A 58 5.94 10.24 -2.51
N GLU A 59 5.76 10.30 -3.84
CA GLU A 59 5.20 9.18 -4.62
C GLU A 59 6.20 8.04 -4.87
N GLU A 60 7.50 8.30 -4.76
CA GLU A 60 8.56 7.33 -5.05
C GLU A 60 8.42 6.07 -4.20
N VAL A 61 8.26 6.23 -2.88
CA VAL A 61 8.08 5.10 -1.94
C VAL A 61 6.80 4.32 -2.19
N LEU A 62 5.77 4.97 -2.74
CA LEU A 62 4.50 4.33 -3.08
C LEU A 62 4.60 3.57 -4.40
N LEU A 63 5.33 4.10 -5.37
CA LEU A 63 5.62 3.46 -6.66
C LEU A 63 6.57 2.27 -6.49
N GLU A 64 7.53 2.34 -5.57
CA GLU A 64 8.42 1.22 -5.24
C GLU A 64 7.67 0.02 -4.67
N GLN A 65 6.58 0.27 -3.95
CA GLN A 65 5.74 -0.76 -3.35
C GLN A 65 4.45 -1.03 -4.17
N ALA A 66 4.29 -0.34 -5.30
CA ALA A 66 3.13 -0.47 -6.16
C ALA A 66 2.99 -1.90 -6.68
N GLY A 67 1.78 -2.44 -6.59
CA GLY A 67 1.49 -3.80 -7.02
C GLY A 67 1.97 -4.90 -6.08
N ALA A 68 2.47 -4.55 -4.89
CA ALA A 68 2.93 -5.49 -3.87
C ALA A 68 2.29 -5.22 -2.51
N ASP A 69 2.60 -6.09 -1.54
CA ASP A 69 2.30 -5.84 -0.13
C ASP A 69 3.30 -4.85 0.45
N ALA A 70 2.79 -3.69 0.86
CA ALA A 70 3.52 -2.61 1.48
C ALA A 70 3.27 -2.54 2.99
N SER A 71 2.73 -3.61 3.57
CA SER A 71 2.28 -3.62 4.95
C SER A 71 3.46 -3.43 5.90
N GLU A 72 4.59 -4.09 5.62
CA GLU A 72 5.85 -3.90 6.37
C GLU A 72 6.36 -2.45 6.27
N SER A 73 6.44 -1.89 5.06
CA SER A 73 6.88 -0.52 4.82
C SER A 73 5.97 0.51 5.52
N PHE A 74 4.66 0.26 5.54
CA PHE A 74 3.70 1.14 6.19
C PHE A 74 3.83 1.13 7.72
N GLU A 75 4.10 -0.04 8.31
CA GLU A 75 4.33 -0.21 9.74
C GLU A 75 5.69 0.34 10.18
N ASP A 76 6.74 0.15 9.39
CA ASP A 76 8.10 0.65 9.66
C ASP A 76 8.16 2.18 9.74
N VAL A 77 7.45 2.87 8.82
CA VAL A 77 7.35 4.33 8.83
C VAL A 77 6.57 4.86 10.04
N GLY A 78 5.65 4.07 10.60
CA GLY A 78 4.93 4.45 11.82
C GLY A 78 3.84 5.51 11.60
N HIS A 79 3.00 5.35 10.58
CA HIS A 79 1.88 6.27 10.31
C HIS A 79 0.88 6.38 11.48
N SER A 80 0.49 7.62 11.81
CA SER A 80 -0.52 7.96 12.83
C SER A 80 -1.88 7.32 12.54
N SER A 81 -2.72 7.17 13.58
CA SER A 81 -4.08 6.63 13.47
C SER A 81 -4.96 7.38 12.46
N ASP A 82 -4.77 8.69 12.32
CA ASP A 82 -5.50 9.53 11.37
C ASP A 82 -5.16 9.20 9.90
N ALA A 83 -3.86 9.02 9.60
CA ALA A 83 -3.41 8.58 8.28
C ALA A 83 -3.97 7.19 7.91
N ARG A 84 -4.07 6.29 8.90
CA ARG A 84 -4.70 4.98 8.74
C ARG A 84 -6.20 5.08 8.48
N GLU A 85 -6.85 6.11 9.00
CA GLU A 85 -8.27 6.36 8.75
C GLU A 85 -8.50 6.90 7.34
N MET A 86 -7.66 7.85 6.90
CA MET A 86 -7.67 8.34 5.52
C MET A 86 -7.39 7.22 4.52
N LEU A 87 -6.44 6.33 4.81
CA LEU A 87 -6.14 5.17 3.96
C LEU A 87 -7.38 4.30 3.69
N LYS A 88 -8.25 4.11 4.69
CA LYS A 88 -9.48 3.31 4.53
C LYS A 88 -10.45 3.92 3.51
N GLN A 89 -10.38 5.22 3.24
CA GLN A 89 -11.23 5.87 2.25
C GLN A 89 -10.88 5.45 0.81
N TYR A 90 -9.64 4.99 0.59
CA TYR A 90 -9.12 4.52 -0.70
C TYR A 90 -9.20 3.00 -0.88
N TYR A 91 -9.86 2.31 0.06
CA TYR A 91 -10.03 0.86 0.00
C TYR A 91 -10.97 0.48 -1.16
N ILE A 92 -10.51 -0.44 -2.02
CA ILE A 92 -11.28 -0.95 -3.16
C ILE A 92 -11.72 -2.40 -2.99
N GLY A 93 -11.03 -3.17 -2.14
CA GLY A 93 -11.32 -4.59 -1.97
C GLY A 93 -10.23 -5.35 -1.22
N ASP A 94 -10.35 -6.67 -1.14
CA ASP A 94 -9.39 -7.55 -0.47
C ASP A 94 -8.64 -8.41 -1.49
N VAL A 95 -7.44 -8.86 -1.13
CA VAL A 95 -6.74 -9.87 -1.95
C VAL A 95 -7.36 -11.24 -1.73
N HIS A 96 -7.42 -12.05 -2.79
CA HIS A 96 -8.01 -13.37 -2.72
C HIS A 96 -7.16 -14.29 -1.82
N PRO A 97 -7.72 -14.93 -0.78
CA PRO A 97 -6.97 -15.77 0.17
C PRO A 97 -6.51 -17.14 -0.37
N LEU A 98 -6.61 -17.39 -1.69
CA LEU A 98 -6.33 -18.72 -2.26
C LEU A 98 -4.83 -19.00 -2.46
N LEU A 99 -3.95 -18.10 -2.02
CA LEU A 99 -2.49 -18.24 -2.16
C LEU A 99 -1.70 -18.08 -0.85
N ASP A 100 -2.36 -17.89 0.31
CA ASP A 100 -1.67 -17.81 1.61
C ASP A 100 -1.36 -19.20 2.22
N VAL A 101 -1.78 -20.29 1.57
CA VAL A 101 -1.65 -21.66 2.10
C VAL A 101 -0.55 -22.52 1.48
N LEU A 102 0.37 -21.96 0.70
CA LEU A 102 1.57 -22.69 0.27
C LEU A 102 2.85 -21.94 0.60
N ASP A 103 3.32 -22.22 1.83
CA ASP A 103 4.72 -22.40 2.21
C ASP A 103 5.52 -21.16 2.65
N PHE A 104 5.46 -20.88 3.95
CA PHE A 104 6.61 -20.34 4.69
C PHE A 104 7.11 -21.38 5.71
N PRO A 105 8.26 -22.00 5.44
CA PRO A 105 9.19 -22.31 6.50
C PRO A 105 10.59 -21.80 6.13
N HIS A 106 10.94 -20.65 6.72
CA HIS A 106 12.29 -20.08 6.83
C HIS A 106 12.84 -19.31 5.62
N CYS A 107 12.83 -17.97 5.71
CA CYS A 107 14.05 -17.18 5.50
C CYS A 107 13.95 -15.77 6.09
N ARG A 108 14.15 -15.63 7.41
CA ARG A 108 14.27 -14.33 8.11
C ARG A 108 15.56 -13.55 7.78
N ARG A 109 16.08 -13.64 6.55
CA ARG A 109 17.33 -12.95 6.17
C ARG A 109 17.57 -12.76 4.68
N CYS A 110 16.55 -12.41 3.90
CA CYS A 110 16.77 -11.91 2.55
C CYS A 110 15.95 -10.63 2.33
N PRO A 111 16.59 -9.44 2.30
CA PRO A 111 15.92 -8.28 1.73
C PRO A 111 15.64 -8.56 0.25
N PRO A 112 14.44 -8.28 -0.28
CA PRO A 112 14.26 -8.22 -1.71
C PRO A 112 15.05 -7.00 -2.23
N ARG A 113 16.30 -7.24 -2.62
CA ARG A 113 17.01 -6.37 -3.57
C ARG A 113 16.29 -6.49 -4.90
N PHE A 114 15.21 -5.75 -5.08
CA PHE A 114 14.71 -5.51 -6.42
C PHE A 114 15.74 -4.64 -7.15
N PRO A 115 16.16 -5.03 -8.37
CA PRO A 115 16.95 -4.16 -9.21
C PRO A 115 16.06 -3.01 -9.65
N VAL A 116 16.26 -1.82 -9.08
CA VAL A 116 15.72 -0.59 -9.66
C VAL A 116 16.18 -0.51 -11.13
N PRO A 117 15.27 -0.44 -12.11
CA PRO A 117 15.67 -0.05 -13.45
C PRO A 117 15.97 1.44 -13.38
N LEU A 118 17.26 1.77 -13.32
CA LEU A 118 17.77 3.13 -13.48
C LEU A 118 17.38 3.62 -14.88
N LEU A 119 16.22 4.25 -15.00
CA LEU A 119 15.82 4.98 -16.20
C LEU A 119 15.48 6.42 -15.82
N LEU A 120 16.45 7.29 -16.10
CA LEU A 120 16.29 8.60 -16.75
C LEU A 120 16.81 9.81 -15.94
N HIS A 121 17.99 10.31 -16.32
CA HIS A 121 18.04 11.71 -16.77
C HIS A 121 19.14 11.96 -17.80
N ALA A 122 18.77 12.76 -18.79
CA ALA A 122 19.57 13.13 -19.96
C ALA A 122 20.74 14.05 -19.62
N GLY A 123 21.79 13.97 -20.46
CA GLY A 123 22.64 15.09 -20.88
C GLY A 123 23.58 15.70 -19.85
N GLU A 124 24.89 15.41 -19.96
CA GLU A 124 25.87 16.38 -20.48
C GLU A 124 27.25 15.73 -20.65
N GLN A 125 28.01 16.26 -21.60
CA GLN A 125 29.28 15.73 -22.08
C GLN A 125 30.39 15.82 -21.03
N ILE A 126 31.20 14.77 -20.88
CA ILE A 126 32.67 14.91 -20.96
C ILE A 126 33.31 13.64 -21.53
N LEU A 127 33.69 13.75 -22.78
CA LEU A 127 34.67 12.90 -23.44
C LEU A 127 36.01 13.00 -22.69
N LEU A 128 36.30 12.05 -21.79
CA LEU A 128 37.67 11.77 -21.36
C LEU A 128 37.99 10.31 -21.64
N ARG A 129 38.47 10.15 -22.87
CA ARG A 129 39.20 9.02 -23.41
C ARG A 129 40.22 8.48 -22.40
N ARG A 130 40.12 7.18 -22.09
CA ARG A 130 41.26 6.29 -21.89
C ARG A 130 41.25 5.28 -23.05
N PRO A 131 42.33 4.58 -23.43
CA PRO A 131 43.69 4.56 -22.86
C PRO A 131 44.83 4.60 -23.92
N CYS A 132 46.03 4.92 -23.45
CA CYS A 132 47.13 3.96 -23.50
C CYS A 132 47.47 3.60 -22.05
#